data_AF-X0XYV5-F1
#
_entry.id   AF-X0XYV5-F1
#
_cell.length_a   1.000
_cell.length_b   1.000
_cell.length_c   1.000
_cell.angle_alpha   90.00
_cell.angle_beta   90.00
_cell.angle_gamma   90.00
#
_symmetry.space_group_name_H-M   'P 1'
#
loop_
_entity.id
_entity.type
_entity.pdbx_description
1 polymer ?
#
loop_
_entity_poly.entity_id
_entity_poly.type
_entity_poly.pdbx_seq_one_letter_code
_entity_poly.pdbx_strand_id
1 'polypeptide(L)'
;DYGKWTMVKAGNMKLTFDKASGIIVNTSGGGCPDIPYLHIEMLGKPLSEAPRPKDLGYTLCAVMLDRALGECLSLWNGGINR
;
A
#
# COMPACT_ATOMS: atom_id res chain seq x y z
N ASP A 1 -7.50 7.49 9.67
CA ASP A 1 -7.70 6.36 10.59
C ASP A 1 -9.15 5.88 10.42
N TYR A 2 -9.35 4.61 10.06
CA TYR A 2 -10.69 4.02 9.83
C TYR A 2 -11.00 2.93 10.88
N GLY A 3 -10.59 3.14 12.13
CA GLY A 3 -10.81 2.21 13.23
C GLY A 3 -9.86 1.02 13.14
N LYS A 4 -10.33 -0.12 12.62
CA LYS A 4 -9.52 -1.35 12.44
C LYS A 4 -8.43 -1.18 11.37
N TRP A 5 -8.64 -0.26 10.43
CA TRP A 5 -7.78 -0.09 9.27
C TRP A 5 -7.06 1.25 9.25
N THR A 6 -5.84 1.23 8.73
CA THR A 6 -5.07 2.42 8.37
C THR A 6 -4.96 2.47 6.86
N MET A 7 -5.26 3.63 6.28
CA MET A 7 -5.06 3.90 4.86
C MET A 7 -4.02 5.00 4.71
N VAL A 8 -3.02 4.75 3.88
CA VAL A 8 -2.07 5.77 3.43
C VAL A 8 -2.37 6.14 1.99
N LYS A 9 -2.32 7.44 1.71
CA LYS A 9 -2.44 7.99 0.36
C LYS A 9 -1.10 8.55 -0.09
N ALA A 10 -0.67 8.19 -1.30
CA ALA A 10 0.47 8.79 -1.99
C ALA A 10 0.04 9.14 -3.43
N GLY A 11 0.05 10.42 -3.78
CA GLY A 11 -0.55 10.89 -5.03
C GLY A 11 -2.03 10.48 -5.13
N ASN A 12 -2.40 9.83 -6.23
CA ASN A 12 -3.75 9.29 -6.42
C ASN A 12 -3.91 7.83 -5.95
N MET A 13 -2.84 7.19 -5.46
CA MET A 13 -2.87 5.83 -4.94
C MET A 13 -3.16 5.80 -3.45
N LYS A 14 -3.83 4.73 -3.01
CA LYS A 14 -4.18 4.46 -1.62
C LYS A 14 -3.86 3.01 -1.31
N LEU A 15 -3.21 2.75 -0.18
CA LEU A 15 -3.00 1.41 0.36
C LEU A 15 -3.64 1.35 1.75
N THR A 16 -4.43 0.33 2.01
CA THR A 16 -5.12 0.12 3.28
C THR A 16 -4.71 -1.22 3.88
N PHE A 17 -4.39 -1.22 5.17
CA PHE A 17 -4.01 -2.41 5.91
C PHE A 17 -4.76 -2.52 7.24
N ASP A 18 -4.90 -3.75 7.73
CA ASP A 18 -5.39 -4.05 9.07
C ASP A 18 -4.31 -3.79 10.13
N LYS A 19 -4.62 -2.96 11.13
CA LYS A 19 -3.62 -2.51 12.12
C LYS A 19 -3.04 -3.64 12.96
N ALA A 20 -3.85 -4.65 13.28
CA ALA A 20 -3.43 -5.72 14.18
C ALA A 20 -2.50 -6.72 13.46
N SER A 21 -2.86 -7.13 12.25
CA SER A 21 -2.14 -8.15 11.49
C SER A 21 -1.11 -7.60 10.50
N GLY A 22 -1.21 -6.31 10.12
CA GLY A 22 -0.41 -5.75 9.04
C GLY A 22 -0.80 -6.27 7.66
N ILE A 23 -1.95 -6.95 7.51
CA ILE A 23 -2.40 -7.51 6.22
C ILE A 23 -2.97 -6.39 5.35
N ILE A 24 -2.54 -6.35 4.08
CA ILE A 24 -3.09 -5.44 3.07
C ILE A 24 -4.51 -5.89 2.72
N VAL A 25 -5.48 -5.01 3.00
CA VAL A 25 -6.91 -5.29 2.76
C VAL A 25 -7.45 -4.56 1.52
N ASN A 26 -6.72 -3.55 1.02
CA ASN A 26 -7.11 -2.83 -0.19
C ASN A 26 -5.95 -2.06 -0.80
N THR A 27 -5.90 -1.99 -2.13
CA THR A 27 -5.18 -0.94 -2.86
C THR A 27 -6.16 -0.30 -3.86
N SER A 28 -6.24 1.03 -3.89
CA SER A 28 -7.21 1.73 -4.73
C SER A 28 -6.67 3.05 -5.27
N GLY A 29 -7.37 3.59 -6.27
CA GLY A 29 -7.00 4.84 -6.93
C GLY A 29 -6.21 4.65 -8.23
N GLY A 30 -5.61 5.73 -8.71
CA GLY A 30 -4.93 5.76 -10.00
C GLY A 30 -5.86 5.63 -11.21
N GLY A 31 -5.29 5.15 -12.31
CA GLY A 31 -5.93 4.85 -13.59
C GLY A 31 -4.93 4.23 -14.58
N CYS A 32 -3.81 3.74 -14.06
CA CYS A 32 -2.70 3.20 -14.82
C CYS A 32 -2.95 1.71 -15.13
N PRO A 33 -2.47 1.20 -16.27
CA PRO A 33 -2.75 -0.17 -16.71
C PRO A 33 -2.14 -1.26 -15.81
N ASP A 34 -1.13 -0.94 -15.00
CA ASP A 34 -0.46 -1.86 -14.09
C ASP A 34 -1.19 -2.03 -12.75
N ILE A 35 -2.08 -1.12 -12.36
CA ILE A 35 -2.75 -1.15 -11.05
C ILE A 35 -3.60 -2.40 -10.81
N PRO A 36 -4.39 -2.91 -11.77
CA PRO A 36 -5.15 -4.14 -11.55
C PRO A 36 -4.27 -5.34 -11.21
N TYR A 37 -3.13 -5.49 -11.90
CA TYR A 37 -2.17 -6.55 -11.62
C TYR A 37 -1.50 -6.36 -10.25
N LEU A 38 -1.02 -5.15 -9.95
CA LEU A 38 -0.43 -4.84 -8.65
C LEU A 38 -1.40 -5.05 -7.49
N HIS A 39 -2.69 -4.74 -7.68
CA HIS A 39 -3.72 -4.98 -6.68
C HIS A 39 -3.81 -6.48 -6.32
N ILE A 40 -3.90 -7.34 -7.34
CA ILE A 40 -3.97 -8.80 -7.16
C ILE A 40 -2.70 -9.31 -6.48
N GLU A 41 -1.54 -8.81 -6.88
CA GLU A 41 -0.24 -9.22 -6.32
C GLU A 41 -0.01 -8.79 -4.87
N MET A 42 -0.77 -7.81 -4.35
CA MET A 42 -0.58 -7.29 -2.99
C MET A 42 -1.69 -7.66 -2.02
N LEU A 43 -2.92 -7.88 -2.51
CA LEU A 43 -4.07 -8.11 -1.66
C LEU A 43 -3.88 -9.36 -0.79
N GLY A 44 -4.16 -9.22 0.51
CA GLY A 44 -4.05 -10.31 1.49
C GLY A 44 -2.63 -10.61 1.97
N LYS A 45 -1.59 -9.98 1.40
CA LYS A 45 -0.21 -10.16 1.86
C LYS A 45 0.09 -9.29 3.09
N PRO A 46 0.95 -9.73 4.01
CA PRO A 46 1.53 -8.87 5.04
C PRO A 46 2.31 -7.71 4.40
N LEU A 47 2.27 -6.51 5.01
CA LEU A 47 3.04 -5.35 4.54
C LEU A 47 4.54 -5.66 4.33
N SER A 48 5.12 -6.54 5.17
CA SER A 48 6.54 -6.93 5.13
C SER A 48 6.89 -7.90 4.01
N GLU A 49 5.89 -8.60 3.46
CA GLU A 49 6.07 -9.66 2.44
C GLU A 49 5.47 -9.28 1.08
N ALA A 50 4.69 -8.20 1.03
CA ALA A 50 4.13 -7.71 -0.21
C ALA A 50 5.24 -7.31 -1.20
N PRO A 51 5.08 -7.62 -2.50
CA PRO A 51 6.05 -7.20 -3.50
C PRO A 51 6.10 -5.67 -3.56
N ARG A 52 7.28 -5.14 -3.87
CA ARG A 52 7.47 -3.71 -4.10
C ARG A 52 6.78 -3.31 -5.41
N PRO A 53 5.78 -2.42 -5.38
CA PRO A 53 5.04 -2.04 -6.59
C PRO A 53 5.91 -1.49 -7.71
N LYS A 54 6.97 -0.74 -7.36
CA LYS A 54 7.92 -0.17 -8.32
C LYS A 54 8.79 -1.22 -9.04
N ASP A 55 8.88 -2.44 -8.51
CA ASP A 55 9.66 -3.53 -9.10
C ASP A 55 8.81 -4.38 -10.06
N LEU A 56 7.48 -4.25 -10.00
CA LEU A 56 6.53 -4.97 -10.84
C LEU A 56 5.81 -4.07 -11.86
N GLY A 57 5.64 -2.78 -11.57
CA GLY A 57 4.96 -1.81 -12.41
C GLY A 57 5.91 -0.78 -13.03
N TYR A 58 5.47 -0.17 -14.13
CA TYR A 58 6.27 0.78 -14.90
C TYR A 58 5.70 2.21 -14.89
N THR A 59 4.55 2.42 -14.24
CA THR A 59 3.90 3.73 -14.22
C THR A 59 4.22 4.52 -12.95
N LEU A 60 3.94 5.83 -12.99
CA LEU A 60 3.99 6.65 -11.79
C LEU A 60 3.02 6.16 -10.71
N CYS A 61 1.88 5.55 -11.09
CA CYS A 61 0.98 4.96 -10.12
C CYS A 61 1.67 3.83 -9.32
N ALA A 62 2.47 2.98 -9.97
CA ALA A 62 3.25 1.95 -9.28
C ALA A 62 4.24 2.56 -8.28
N VAL A 63 4.98 3.59 -8.68
CA VAL A 63 5.91 4.31 -7.77
C VAL A 63 5.18 4.94 -6.59
N MET A 64 4.00 5.52 -6.82
CA MET A 64 3.19 6.09 -5.74
C MET A 64 2.64 5.02 -4.80
N LEU A 65 2.21 3.86 -5.32
CA LEU A 65 1.78 2.73 -4.50
C LEU A 65 2.95 2.17 -3.66
N ASP A 66 4.16 2.14 -4.21
CA ASP A 66 5.38 1.78 -3.47
C ASP A 66 5.67 2.73 -2.31
N ARG A 67 5.50 4.04 -2.53
CA ARG A 67 5.65 5.03 -1.47
C ARG A 67 4.59 4.85 -0.37
N ALA A 68 3.35 4.54 -0.74
CA ALA A 68 2.31 4.23 0.23
C ALA A 68 2.64 2.98 1.06
N LEU A 69 3.17 1.91 0.43
CA LEU A 69 3.61 0.71 1.12
C LEU A 69 4.70 1.00 2.17
N GLY A 70 5.72 1.80 1.80
CA GLY A 70 6.80 2.17 2.71
C GLY A 70 6.31 2.95 3.93
N GLU A 71 5.38 3.88 3.74
CA GLU A 71 4.76 4.63 4.84
C GLU A 71 3.87 3.73 5.72
N CYS A 72 3.11 2.80 5.12
CA CYS A 72 2.34 1.81 5.89
C CYS A 72 3.25 0.96 6.79
N LEU A 73 4.40 0.51 6.29
CA LEU A 73 5.41 -0.21 7.08
C LEU A 73 5.94 0.65 8.23
N SER A 74 6.23 1.92 7.98
CA SER A 74 6.68 2.84 9.03
C SER A 74 5.62 3.00 10.12
N LEU A 75 4.37 3.26 9.75
CA LEU A 75 3.26 3.43 10.69
C LEU A 75 2.98 2.14 11.48
N TRP A 76 3.02 0.97 10.83
CA TRP A 76 2.76 -0.30 11.49
C TRP A 76 3.84 -0.68 12.51
N ASN A 77 5.11 -0.36 12.22
CA ASN A 77 6.24 -0.58 13.13
C ASN A 77 6.34 0.48 14.26
N GLY A 78 5.27 1.22 14.54
CA GLY A 78 5.25 2.24 15.60
C GLY A 78 5.81 3.60 15.17
N GLY A 79 5.64 3.96 13.90
CA GLY A 79 6.08 5.23 13.30
C GLY A 79 5.87 6.42 14.22
N ILE A 80 6.99 7.04 14.59
CA ILE A 80 7.12 8.18 15.50
C ILE A 80 6.29 9.36 15.00
N ASN A 81 5.54 9.99 15.91
CA ASN A 81 4.97 11.33 15.79
C ASN A 81 5.77 12.25 14.85
N ARG A 82 5.14 12.71 13.77
CA ARG A 82 5.36 14.05 13.20
C ARG A 82 4.03 14.62 12.73
#